data_AF-A0A899G375-F1
#
_entry.id   AF-A0A899G375-F1
#
_cell.length_a   1.000
_cell.length_b   1.000
_cell.length_c   1.000
_cell.angle_alpha   90.00
_cell.angle_beta   90.00
_cell.angle_gamma   90.00
#
_symmetry.space_group_name_H-M   'P 1'
#
loop_
_entity.id
_entity.type
_entity.pdbx_description
1 polymer ?
#
loop_
_entity_poly.entity_id
_entity_poly.type
_entity_poly.pdbx_seq_one_letter_code
_entity_poly.pdbx_strand_id
1 'polypeptide(L)'
;MSIYYDIDDILCENTKVSSTFQYIVPGLGYIDGGSESDIKEGTSLDLPFWLAEMLVINNFIDIELPSAFSSKVRNALKACPQNVDLRLFSTHYYLFGEKILNLLSDNELVNILIETFKLRLCFIADHAHNPHSMVEERAEFLHNLDDTEKMLFRICHDSIKDMRNWLEKSKTH
;
A
#
# COMPACT_ATOMS: atom_id res chain seq x y z
N MET A 1 2.68 8.95 9.43
CA MET A 1 2.02 9.37 10.70
C MET A 1 0.53 9.06 10.59
N SER A 2 0.09 7.98 11.25
CA SER A 2 -1.30 7.50 11.23
C SER A 2 -2.25 8.56 11.80
N ILE A 3 -3.35 8.81 11.09
CA ILE A 3 -4.41 9.75 11.49
C ILE A 3 -5.66 8.91 11.72
N TYR A 4 -6.15 8.90 12.96
CA TYR A 4 -7.28 8.05 13.38
C TYR A 4 -8.54 8.15 12.50
N TYR A 5 -8.79 9.31 11.88
CA TYR A 5 -9.96 9.56 11.03
C TYR A 5 -9.67 9.43 9.53
N ASP A 6 -8.47 9.03 9.15
CA ASP A 6 -8.13 8.79 7.76
C ASP A 6 -8.67 7.42 7.32
N ILE A 7 -9.52 7.46 6.28
CA ILE A 7 -10.17 6.26 5.74
C ILE A 7 -9.15 5.35 5.09
N ASP A 8 -8.15 5.90 4.40
CA ASP A 8 -7.12 5.12 3.73
C ASP A 8 -6.26 4.36 4.74
N ASP A 9 -6.03 4.96 5.91
CA ASP A 9 -5.30 4.34 7.02
C ASP A 9 -6.08 3.18 7.64
N ILE A 10 -7.37 3.38 7.92
CA ILE A 10 -8.26 2.32 8.42
C ILE A 10 -8.36 1.16 7.43
N LEU A 11 -8.50 1.46 6.14
CA LEU A 11 -8.59 0.44 5.09
C LEU A 11 -7.27 -0.32 4.95
N CYS A 12 -6.14 0.38 5.01
CA CYS A 12 -4.81 -0.22 4.97
C CYS A 12 -4.59 -1.18 6.17
N GLU A 13 -5.02 -0.81 7.37
CA GLU A 13 -4.87 -1.65 8.57
C GLU A 13 -5.75 -2.91 8.57
N ASN A 14 -6.82 -2.93 7.76
CA ASN A 14 -7.67 -4.11 7.62
C ASN A 14 -7.04 -5.20 6.72
N THR A 15 -5.88 -4.94 6.12
CA THR A 15 -5.14 -5.93 5.33
C THR A 15 -4.68 -7.08 6.21
N LYS A 16 -4.77 -8.31 5.68
CA LYS A 16 -4.36 -9.51 6.41
C LYS A 16 -2.85 -9.73 6.30
N VAL A 17 -2.23 -10.09 7.43
CA VAL A 17 -0.81 -10.43 7.53
C VAL A 17 -0.62 -11.79 8.19
N SER A 18 0.32 -12.56 7.65
CA SER A 18 0.64 -13.87 8.19
C SER A 18 1.33 -13.73 9.54
N SER A 19 0.68 -14.28 10.57
CA SER A 19 1.02 -14.11 11.97
C SER A 19 1.17 -15.47 12.64
N THR A 20 2.35 -15.75 13.18
CA THR A 20 2.65 -17.02 13.84
C THR A 20 2.60 -16.85 15.35
N PHE A 21 1.73 -17.60 16.03
CA PHE A 21 1.58 -17.52 17.48
C PHE A 21 2.73 -18.22 18.19
N GLN A 22 3.39 -17.53 19.12
CA GLN A 22 4.48 -18.09 19.92
C GLN A 22 4.01 -18.82 21.18
N TYR A 23 2.72 -18.72 21.51
CA TYR A 23 2.16 -19.30 22.73
C TYR A 23 0.82 -19.97 22.42
N ILE A 24 0.43 -20.88 23.32
CA ILE A 24 -0.92 -21.44 23.30
C ILE A 24 -1.89 -20.34 23.77
N VAL A 25 -2.90 -20.04 22.94
CA VAL A 25 -3.91 -19.03 23.27
C VAL A 25 -5.26 -19.72 23.54
N PRO A 26 -5.70 -19.78 24.81
CA PRO A 26 -6.90 -20.51 25.17
C PRO A 26 -8.18 -19.81 24.68
N GLY A 27 -9.15 -20.59 24.25
CA GLY A 27 -10.49 -20.12 23.88
C GLY A 27 -10.59 -19.37 22.56
N LEU A 28 -9.49 -19.25 21.80
CA LEU A 28 -9.39 -18.46 20.57
C LEU A 28 -9.24 -19.31 19.29
N GLY A 29 -9.39 -20.64 19.39
CA GLY A 29 -9.28 -21.55 18.24
C GLY A 29 -10.33 -21.34 17.14
N TYR A 30 -11.40 -20.60 17.42
CA TYR A 30 -12.45 -20.26 16.46
C TYR A 30 -12.07 -19.14 15.47
N ILE A 31 -10.95 -18.43 15.69
CA ILE A 31 -10.59 -17.27 14.85
C ILE A 31 -10.44 -17.65 13.37
N ASP A 32 -9.96 -18.86 13.07
CA ASP A 32 -9.80 -19.36 11.70
C ASP A 32 -11.01 -20.16 11.20
N GLY A 33 -12.15 -20.10 11.93
CA GLY A 33 -13.32 -20.91 11.62
C GLY A 33 -13.17 -22.40 11.97
N GLY A 34 -12.12 -22.76 12.71
CA GLY A 34 -11.91 -24.10 13.25
C GLY A 34 -12.85 -24.43 14.41
N SER A 35 -12.99 -25.73 14.69
CA SER A 35 -13.72 -26.25 15.87
C SER A 35 -12.82 -26.51 17.08
N GLU A 36 -11.53 -26.17 16.99
CA GLU A 36 -10.61 -26.28 18.12
C GLU A 36 -10.92 -25.19 19.17
N SER A 37 -10.74 -25.53 20.44
CA SER A 37 -10.94 -24.58 21.54
C SER A 37 -9.82 -23.55 21.63
N ASP A 38 -8.58 -23.99 21.44
CA ASP A 38 -7.37 -23.20 21.72
C ASP A 38 -6.49 -23.12 20.47
N ILE A 39 -5.77 -21.99 20.31
CA ILE A 39 -4.72 -21.86 19.29
C ILE A 39 -3.45 -22.50 19.85
N LYS A 40 -2.86 -23.42 19.09
CA LYS A 40 -1.58 -24.05 19.47
C LYS A 40 -0.41 -23.13 19.17
N GLU A 41 0.65 -23.25 19.96
CA GLU A 41 1.94 -22.64 19.67
C GLU A 41 2.45 -23.09 18.28
N GLY A 42 3.00 -22.14 17.53
CA GLY A 42 3.49 -22.34 16.16
C GLY A 42 2.40 -22.32 15.10
N THR A 43 1.13 -22.07 15.46
CA THR A 43 0.06 -21.93 14.47
C THR A 43 0.20 -20.58 13.74
N SER A 44 0.25 -20.61 12.41
CA SER A 44 0.22 -19.41 11.56
C SER A 44 -1.20 -19.10 11.12
N LEU A 45 -1.69 -17.90 11.42
CA LEU A 45 -3.01 -17.40 11.04
C LEU A 45 -2.89 -16.04 10.34
N ASP A 46 -3.81 -15.77 9.42
CA ASP A 46 -3.89 -14.47 8.74
C ASP A 46 -4.76 -13.51 9.53
N LEU A 47 -4.13 -12.62 10.30
CA LEU A 47 -4.79 -11.62 11.13
C LEU A 47 -4.82 -10.26 10.44
N PRO A 48 -5.85 -9.43 10.64
CA PRO A 48 -5.82 -8.03 10.24
C PRO A 48 -4.64 -7.29 10.88
N PHE A 49 -3.99 -6.39 10.14
CA PHE A 49 -2.80 -5.68 10.60
C PHE A 49 -3.03 -4.90 11.90
N TRP A 50 -4.17 -4.20 12.06
CA TRP A 50 -4.46 -3.46 13.31
C TRP A 50 -4.42 -4.34 14.57
N LEU A 51 -4.78 -5.63 14.44
CA LEU A 51 -4.72 -6.57 15.55
C LEU A 51 -3.31 -7.13 15.69
N ALA A 52 -2.71 -7.52 14.57
CA ALA A 52 -1.39 -8.13 14.53
C ALA A 52 -0.31 -7.18 15.08
N GLU A 53 -0.37 -5.89 14.75
CA GLU A 53 0.53 -4.85 15.26
C GLU A 53 0.57 -4.85 16.80
N MET A 54 -0.59 -4.85 17.44
CA MET A 54 -0.69 -4.85 18.91
C MET A 54 -0.15 -6.15 19.52
N LEU A 55 -0.37 -7.28 18.87
CA LEU A 55 0.11 -8.58 19.34
C LEU A 55 1.63 -8.72 19.19
N VAL A 56 2.22 -8.20 18.11
CA VAL A 56 3.68 -8.18 17.90
C VAL A 56 4.36 -7.28 18.93
N ILE A 57 3.85 -6.07 19.16
CA ILE A 57 4.44 -5.13 20.12
C ILE A 57 4.52 -5.76 21.53
N ASN A 58 3.55 -6.63 21.87
CA ASN A 58 3.53 -7.35 23.13
C ASN A 58 4.22 -8.73 23.09
N ASN A 59 4.88 -9.08 21.99
CA ASN A 59 5.58 -10.35 21.75
C ASN A 59 4.68 -11.60 21.88
N PHE A 60 3.42 -11.55 21.47
CA PHE A 60 2.54 -12.73 21.44
C PHE A 60 2.62 -13.51 20.12
N ILE A 61 2.96 -12.81 19.05
CA ILE A 61 3.05 -13.36 17.69
C ILE A 61 4.32 -12.85 17.01
N ASP A 62 4.81 -13.62 16.05
CA ASP A 62 5.75 -13.16 15.03
C ASP A 62 5.00 -12.85 13.74
N ILE A 63 5.42 -11.79 13.05
CA ILE A 63 4.90 -11.46 11.71
C ILE A 63 6.00 -11.74 10.69
N GLU A 64 5.62 -12.42 9.61
CA GLU A 64 6.47 -12.57 8.44
C GLU A 64 6.30 -11.41 7.47
N LEU A 65 7.35 -11.10 6.73
CA LEU A 65 7.28 -10.06 5.70
C LEU A 65 6.21 -10.43 4.65
N PRO A 66 5.19 -9.59 4.41
CA PRO A 66 4.14 -9.88 3.45
C PRO A 66 4.68 -10.14 2.05
N SER A 67 3.99 -11.01 1.29
CA SER A 67 4.37 -11.38 -0.09
C SER A 67 4.45 -10.19 -1.04
N ALA A 68 3.69 -9.12 -0.75
CA ALA A 68 3.75 -7.80 -1.40
C ALA A 68 5.16 -7.17 -1.40
N PHE A 69 5.98 -7.50 -0.40
CA PHE A 69 7.36 -7.00 -0.27
C PHE A 69 8.41 -8.10 -0.48
N SER A 70 8.02 -9.22 -1.07
CA SER A 70 8.94 -10.33 -1.36
C SER A 70 10.11 -9.89 -2.26
N SER A 71 11.21 -10.64 -2.21
CA SER A 71 12.41 -10.35 -3.01
C SER A 71 12.14 -10.28 -4.51
N LYS A 72 11.14 -11.04 -5.01
CA LYS A 72 10.71 -10.97 -6.41
C LYS A 72 10.15 -9.59 -6.76
N VAL A 73 9.26 -9.05 -5.92
CA VAL A 73 8.65 -7.73 -6.12
C VAL A 73 9.72 -6.64 -5.98
N ARG A 74 10.57 -6.74 -4.95
CA ARG A 74 11.72 -5.83 -4.77
C ARG A 74 12.62 -5.76 -5.99
N ASN A 75 12.95 -6.91 -6.58
CA ASN A 75 13.79 -6.97 -7.79
C ASN A 75 13.09 -6.38 -9.01
N ALA A 76 11.78 -6.59 -9.17
CA ALA A 76 11.01 -5.97 -10.23
C ALA A 76 10.99 -4.43 -10.10
N LEU A 77 10.77 -3.92 -8.88
CA LEU A 77 10.79 -2.48 -8.58
C LEU A 77 12.17 -1.86 -8.82
N LYS A 78 13.25 -2.56 -8.45
CA LYS A 78 14.63 -2.12 -8.75
C LYS A 78 14.92 -2.06 -10.25
N ALA A 79 14.35 -2.97 -11.04
CA ALA A 79 14.59 -3.05 -12.47
C ALA A 79 13.83 -1.98 -13.25
N CYS A 80 12.51 -1.89 -13.05
CA CYS A 80 11.67 -0.90 -13.72
C CYS A 80 10.41 -0.63 -12.89
N PRO A 81 10.41 0.39 -12.01
CA PRO A 81 9.29 0.63 -11.11
C PRO A 81 8.03 1.09 -11.85
N GLN A 82 8.13 1.74 -13.01
CA GLN A 82 6.95 2.23 -13.74
C GLN A 82 6.08 1.10 -14.32
N ASN A 83 6.68 -0.06 -14.60
CA ASN A 83 5.98 -1.18 -15.23
C ASN A 83 5.46 -2.21 -14.22
N VAL A 84 5.60 -1.94 -12.93
CA VAL A 84 5.05 -2.78 -11.86
C VAL A 84 3.66 -2.28 -11.50
N ASP A 85 2.68 -3.18 -11.54
CA ASP A 85 1.34 -2.93 -11.02
C ASP A 85 1.36 -3.08 -9.49
N LEU A 86 1.37 -1.94 -8.79
CA LEU A 86 1.41 -1.91 -7.33
C LEU A 86 0.10 -2.39 -6.71
N ARG A 87 -1.02 -2.18 -7.43
CA ARG A 87 -2.36 -2.47 -6.93
C ARG A 87 -2.64 -3.96 -6.81
N LEU A 88 -1.96 -4.78 -7.60
CA LEU A 88 -1.99 -6.24 -7.45
C LEU A 88 -1.47 -6.71 -6.09
N PHE A 89 -0.57 -5.96 -5.47
CA PHE A 89 0.03 -6.32 -4.19
C PHE A 89 -0.73 -5.73 -3.01
N SER A 90 -1.12 -4.46 -3.11
CA SER A 90 -1.96 -3.79 -2.11
C SER A 90 -2.60 -2.54 -2.73
N THR A 91 -3.80 -2.19 -2.28
CA THR A 91 -4.46 -0.93 -2.69
C THR A 91 -3.77 0.30 -2.10
N HIS A 92 -3.11 0.12 -0.96
CA HIS A 92 -2.37 1.13 -0.19
C HIS A 92 -0.92 0.67 0.02
N TYR A 93 -0.20 0.33 -1.04
CA TYR A 93 1.14 -0.25 -1.06
C TYR A 93 2.17 0.53 -0.26
N TYR A 94 2.28 1.86 -0.46
CA TYR A 94 3.27 2.67 0.24
C TYR A 94 2.92 2.83 1.73
N LEU A 95 1.65 3.06 2.04
CA LEU A 95 1.17 3.20 3.42
C LEU A 95 1.33 1.89 4.20
N PHE A 96 1.01 0.77 3.57
CA PHE A 96 1.23 -0.55 4.14
C PHE A 96 2.72 -0.83 4.33
N GLY A 97 3.57 -0.38 3.40
CA GLY A 97 5.02 -0.46 3.51
C GLY A 97 5.56 0.31 4.71
N GLU A 98 5.09 1.54 4.94
CA GLU A 98 5.45 2.35 6.13
C GLU A 98 5.09 1.60 7.42
N LYS A 99 3.86 1.06 7.51
CA LYS A 99 3.40 0.31 8.69
C LYS A 99 4.22 -0.96 8.95
N ILE A 100 4.51 -1.74 7.92
CA ILE A 100 5.33 -2.95 8.05
C ILE A 100 6.77 -2.61 8.43
N LEU A 101 7.33 -1.53 7.88
CA LEU A 101 8.69 -1.07 8.20
C LEU A 101 8.82 -0.62 9.66
N ASN A 102 7.76 -0.06 10.25
CA ASN A 102 7.73 0.26 11.68
C ASN A 102 7.84 -0.97 12.58
N LEU A 103 7.40 -2.15 12.10
CA LEU A 103 7.51 -3.42 12.82
C LEU A 103 8.81 -4.18 12.53
N LEU A 104 9.20 -4.31 11.26
CA LEU A 104 10.26 -5.24 10.82
C LEU A 104 11.59 -4.58 10.45
N SER A 105 11.74 -3.26 10.56
CA SER A 105 12.99 -2.50 10.36
C SER A 105 13.87 -3.02 9.20
N ASP A 106 13.50 -2.70 7.95
CA ASP A 106 14.24 -3.10 6.75
C ASP A 106 14.72 -1.89 5.94
N ASN A 107 15.98 -1.51 6.12
CA ASN A 107 16.59 -0.37 5.44
C ASN A 107 16.65 -0.52 3.91
N GLU A 108 16.73 -1.76 3.40
CA GLU A 108 16.74 -1.99 1.96
C GLU A 108 15.36 -1.66 1.38
N LEU A 109 14.30 -2.14 2.02
CA LEU A 109 12.92 -1.87 1.61
C LEU A 109 12.59 -0.38 1.67
N VAL A 110 13.04 0.35 2.71
CA VAL A 110 12.90 1.82 2.79
C VAL A 110 13.46 2.48 1.53
N ASN A 111 14.69 2.15 1.14
CA ASN A 111 15.32 2.74 -0.04
C ASN A 111 14.58 2.39 -1.33
N ILE A 112 14.13 1.14 -1.48
CA ILE A 112 13.36 0.70 -2.65
C ILE A 112 12.06 1.49 -2.76
N LEU A 113 11.30 1.66 -1.67
CA LEU A 113 10.04 2.39 -1.68
C LEU A 113 10.24 3.87 -2.05
N ILE A 114 11.27 4.51 -1.47
CA ILE A 114 11.59 5.91 -1.77
C ILE A 114 11.98 6.09 -3.24
N GLU A 115 12.88 5.26 -3.77
CA GLU A 115 13.33 5.38 -5.16
C GLU A 115 12.21 5.04 -6.16
N THR A 116 11.40 4.02 -5.85
CA THR A 116 10.19 3.68 -6.63
C THR A 116 9.24 4.87 -6.70
N PHE A 117 8.94 5.50 -5.56
CA PHE A 117 8.04 6.64 -5.48
C PHE A 117 8.57 7.83 -6.29
N LYS A 118 9.85 8.17 -6.17
CA LYS A 118 10.47 9.26 -6.96
C LYS A 118 10.39 9.01 -8.46
N LEU A 119 10.75 7.80 -8.92
CA LEU A 119 10.77 7.46 -10.34
C LEU A 119 9.38 7.41 -10.96
N ARG A 120 8.36 7.02 -10.17
CA ARG A 120 6.97 7.00 -10.61
C ARG A 120 6.31 8.38 -10.55
N LEU A 121 6.75 9.28 -9.67
CA LEU A 121 6.18 10.63 -9.55
C LEU A 121 6.27 11.43 -10.86
N CYS A 122 7.44 11.45 -11.52
CA CYS A 122 7.62 12.12 -12.81
C CYS A 122 6.70 11.50 -13.87
N PHE A 123 6.62 10.16 -13.91
CA PHE A 123 5.77 9.42 -14.83
C PHE A 123 4.28 9.76 -14.63
N ILE A 124 3.82 9.87 -13.38
CA ILE A 124 2.46 10.28 -13.03
C ILE A 124 2.17 11.71 -13.48
N ALA A 125 3.12 12.63 -13.27
CA ALA A 125 2.98 14.03 -13.67
C ALA A 125 2.86 14.18 -15.20
N ASP A 126 3.66 13.43 -15.96
CA ASP A 126 3.61 13.42 -17.42
C ASP A 126 2.24 12.94 -17.92
N HIS A 127 1.73 11.84 -17.36
CA HIS A 127 0.39 11.33 -17.67
C HIS A 127 -0.73 12.31 -17.26
N ALA A 128 -0.58 13.04 -16.15
CA ALA A 128 -1.56 14.03 -15.72
C ALA A 128 -1.64 15.23 -16.69
N HIS A 129 -0.53 15.58 -17.33
CA HIS A 129 -0.43 16.71 -18.26
C HIS A 129 -1.02 16.42 -19.65
N ASN A 130 -1.07 15.14 -20.06
CA ASN A 130 -1.51 14.73 -21.40
C ASN A 130 -2.98 14.28 -21.43
N PRO A 131 -3.95 15.19 -21.74
CA PRO A 131 -5.36 14.83 -21.81
C PRO A 131 -5.73 14.00 -23.05
N HIS A 132 -4.80 13.81 -23.99
CA HIS A 132 -5.07 13.17 -25.29
C HIS A 132 -4.75 11.67 -25.34
N SER A 133 -4.29 11.07 -24.24
CA SER A 133 -4.12 9.62 -24.14
C SER A 133 -5.45 8.90 -24.43
N MET A 134 -5.40 7.75 -25.12
CA MET A 134 -6.60 6.94 -25.34
C MET A 134 -7.25 6.59 -24.00
N VAL A 135 -8.58 6.54 -23.98
CA VAL A 135 -9.35 6.29 -22.74
C VAL A 135 -8.94 4.96 -22.10
N GLU A 136 -8.66 3.94 -22.91
CA GLU A 136 -8.22 2.62 -22.47
C GLU A 136 -6.83 2.64 -21.82
N GLU A 137 -5.85 3.27 -22.47
CA GLU A 137 -4.48 3.43 -21.94
C GLU A 137 -4.47 4.17 -20.61
N ARG A 138 -5.31 5.20 -20.47
CA ARG A 138 -5.47 5.95 -19.21
C ARG A 138 -6.09 5.08 -18.11
N ALA A 139 -7.08 4.25 -18.45
CA ALA A 139 -7.73 3.37 -17.49
C ALA A 139 -6.76 2.30 -16.96
N GLU A 140 -5.97 1.70 -17.84
CA GLU A 140 -4.93 0.72 -17.49
C GLU A 140 -3.84 1.37 -16.61
N PHE A 141 -3.35 2.54 -17.00
CA PHE A 141 -2.39 3.30 -16.20
C PHE A 141 -2.93 3.58 -14.79
N LEU A 142 -4.16 4.10 -14.67
CA LEU A 142 -4.77 4.40 -13.36
C LEU A 142 -5.07 3.14 -12.54
N HIS A 143 -5.31 2.01 -13.19
CA HIS A 143 -5.48 0.74 -12.49
C HIS A 143 -4.20 0.33 -11.76
N ASN A 144 -3.04 0.53 -12.40
CA ASN A 144 -1.73 0.10 -11.90
C ASN A 144 -1.17 0.96 -10.76
N LEU A 145 -1.83 2.08 -10.45
CA LEU A 145 -1.43 3.00 -9.40
C LEU A 145 -1.95 2.58 -8.03
N ASP A 146 -1.11 2.80 -7.03
CA ASP A 146 -1.52 2.86 -5.62
C ASP A 146 -2.49 4.03 -5.37
N ASP A 147 -3.30 3.98 -4.32
CA ASP A 147 -4.24 5.07 -4.01
C ASP A 147 -3.54 6.41 -3.68
N THR A 148 -2.35 6.38 -3.07
CA THR A 148 -1.52 7.58 -2.89
C THR A 148 -1.13 8.19 -4.23
N GLU A 149 -0.75 7.35 -5.19
CA GLU A 149 -0.38 7.77 -6.55
C GLU A 149 -1.60 8.29 -7.33
N LYS A 150 -2.78 7.67 -7.15
CA LYS A 150 -4.03 8.17 -7.75
C LYS A 150 -4.43 9.52 -7.20
N MET A 151 -4.27 9.75 -5.88
CA MET A 151 -4.49 11.05 -5.27
C MET A 151 -3.59 12.10 -5.93
N LEU A 152 -2.28 11.83 -6.02
CA LEU A 152 -1.32 12.72 -6.67
C LEU A 152 -1.67 13.00 -8.13
N PHE A 153 -2.05 11.96 -8.88
CA PHE A 153 -2.51 12.11 -10.26
C PHE A 153 -3.70 13.07 -10.36
N ARG A 154 -4.72 12.90 -9.51
CA ARG A 154 -5.91 13.76 -9.49
C ARG A 154 -5.55 15.22 -9.19
N ILE A 155 -4.74 15.44 -8.15
CA ILE A 155 -4.28 16.78 -7.77
C ILE A 155 -3.54 17.45 -8.93
N CYS A 156 -2.59 16.76 -9.55
CA CYS A 156 -1.85 17.29 -10.71
C CYS A 156 -2.78 17.59 -11.89
N HIS A 157 -3.68 16.67 -12.22
CA HIS A 157 -4.60 16.80 -13.34
C HIS A 157 -5.57 17.98 -13.15
N ASP A 158 -6.17 18.09 -11.96
CA ASP A 158 -7.11 19.15 -11.63
C ASP A 158 -6.42 20.51 -11.57
N SER A 159 -5.21 20.59 -10.99
CA SER A 159 -4.42 21.82 -10.96
C SER A 159 -4.11 22.34 -12.37
N ILE A 160 -3.76 21.45 -13.31
CA ILE A 160 -3.46 21.84 -14.70
C ILE A 160 -4.74 22.29 -15.41
N LYS A 161 -5.85 21.57 -15.20
CA LYS A 161 -7.16 21.94 -15.75
C LYS A 161 -7.62 23.32 -15.25
N ASP A 162 -7.49 23.58 -13.95
CA ASP A 162 -7.85 24.87 -13.36
C ASP A 162 -6.97 26.01 -13.88
N MET A 163 -5.67 25.77 -14.05
CA MET A 163 -4.76 26.73 -14.66
C MET A 163 -5.15 27.06 -16.11
N ARG A 164 -5.50 26.06 -16.93
CA ARG A 164 -5.98 26.27 -18.31
C ARG A 164 -7.27 27.07 -18.32
N ASN A 165 -8.24 26.70 -17.50
CA ASN A 165 -9.52 27.41 -17.38
C ASN A 165 -9.33 28.87 -16.95
N TRP A 166 -8.41 29.13 -16.01
CA TRP A 166 -8.08 30.48 -15.58
C TRP A 166 -7.45 31.31 -16.71
N LEU A 167 -6.50 30.74 -17.45
CA LEU A 167 -5.87 31.40 -18.60
C LEU A 167 -6.89 31.73 -19.70
N GLU A 168 -7.83 30.84 -20.00
CA GLU A 168 -8.89 31.10 -20.98
C GLU A 168 -9.81 32.24 -20.57
N LYS A 169 -10.26 32.25 -19.31
CA LYS A 169 -11.09 33.34 -18.76
C LYS A 169 -10.37 34.68 -18.74
N SER A 170 -9.05 34.67 -18.51
CA SER A 170 -8.22 35.89 -18.54
C SER A 170 -8.10 36.52 -19.94
N LYS A 171 -8.32 35.75 -21.02
CA LYS A 171 -8.27 36.24 -22.41
C LYS A 171 -9.59 36.85 -22.89
N THR A 172 -10.69 36.59 -22.17
CA THR A 172 -12.04 37.06 -22.53
C THR A 172 -12.40 38.42 -21.91
N HIS A 173 -11.47 39.05 -21.19
CA HIS A 173 -11.55 40.41 -20.65
C HIS A 173 -10.36 41.24 -21.17
#